data_AF-A0A1T4ZNF1-F1
#
_entry.id   AF-A0A1T4ZNF1-F1
#
_cell.length_a   1.000
_cell.length_b   1.000
_cell.length_c   1.000
_cell.angle_alpha   90.00
_cell.angle_beta   90.00
_cell.angle_gamma   90.00
#
_symmetry.space_group_name_H-M   'P 1'
#
loop_
_entity.id
_entity.type
_entity.pdbx_description
1 polymer ?
#
loop_
_entity_poly.entity_id
_entity_poly.type
_entity_poly.pdbx_seq_one_letter_code
_entity_poly.pdbx_strand_id
1 'polypeptide(L)'
;MKNKSQKIFLIILGISSIFVMKSSLAAPLGSDRGYVELPNWMADVNADGKPDFCRFVGNEGKVFLSCQLGTNDGFHPNQYTFNTIAGVDKGYNDMPRWMEDVNGDARADFCRWVGNQPNIYESCLLAGQRGFTTSEFRLNQ
;
A
#
# COMPACT_ATOMS: atom_id res chain seq x y z
N MET A 1 -55.00 -4.90 23.58
CA MET A 1 -54.07 -4.56 24.69
C MET A 1 -53.16 -5.76 24.97
N LYS A 2 -51.85 -5.52 24.96
CA LYS A 2 -50.78 -6.24 25.70
C LYS A 2 -50.40 -7.68 25.31
N ASN A 3 -49.46 -7.73 24.37
CA ASN A 3 -48.16 -8.43 24.40
C ASN A 3 -47.75 -9.18 25.68
N LYS A 4 -47.22 -10.41 25.52
CA LYS A 4 -46.14 -10.97 26.34
C LYS A 4 -45.45 -12.11 25.56
N SER A 5 -44.50 -11.76 24.69
CA SER A 5 -43.05 -11.83 24.94
C SER A 5 -42.53 -13.26 25.14
N GLN A 6 -42.09 -13.86 24.03
CA GLN A 6 -41.21 -15.03 24.02
C GLN A 6 -39.80 -14.58 24.44
N LYS A 7 -39.26 -15.24 25.47
CA LYS A 7 -37.92 -14.98 25.99
C LYS A 7 -36.89 -15.55 24.99
N ILE A 8 -36.23 -14.66 24.26
CA ILE A 8 -35.07 -15.00 23.42
C ILE A 8 -33.86 -15.19 24.35
N PHE A 9 -33.31 -16.40 24.37
CA PHE A 9 -32.01 -16.67 24.98
C PHE A 9 -30.93 -16.04 24.10
N LEU A 10 -30.28 -14.99 24.61
CA LEU A 10 -29.16 -14.33 23.95
C LEU A 10 -27.90 -15.16 24.22
N ILE A 11 -27.44 -15.94 23.24
CA ILE A 11 -26.09 -16.49 23.25
C ILE A 11 -25.16 -15.34 22.85
N ILE A 12 -24.50 -14.74 23.84
CA ILE A 12 -23.46 -13.74 23.62
C ILE A 12 -22.20 -14.49 23.15
N LEU A 13 -22.13 -14.77 21.84
CA LEU A 13 -20.84 -15.01 21.19
C LEU A 13 -20.19 -13.62 21.04
N GLY A 14 -18.99 -13.48 21.61
CA GLY A 14 -18.27 -12.23 21.76
C GLY A 14 -18.29 -11.37 20.50
N ILE A 15 -19.02 -10.26 20.57
CA ILE A 15 -18.87 -9.13 19.67
C ILE A 15 -17.63 -8.35 20.12
N SER A 16 -16.56 -8.45 19.35
CA SER A 16 -15.61 -7.35 19.27
C SER A 16 -15.18 -7.19 17.81
N SER A 17 -15.85 -6.23 17.17
CA SER A 17 -15.47 -5.63 15.90
C SER A 17 -15.70 -6.49 14.65
N ILE A 18 -16.95 -6.58 14.22
CA ILE A 18 -17.21 -6.53 12.77
C ILE A 18 -16.86 -5.11 12.33
N PHE A 19 -15.59 -4.88 12.02
CA PHE A 19 -15.21 -3.71 11.24
C PHE A 19 -15.40 -4.11 9.78
N VAL A 20 -16.61 -3.93 9.26
CA VAL A 20 -16.79 -3.85 7.81
C VAL A 20 -16.13 -2.54 7.40
N MET A 21 -14.81 -2.57 7.17
CA MET A 21 -14.20 -1.57 6.31
C MET A 21 -14.85 -1.76 4.96
N LYS A 22 -15.76 -0.86 4.64
CA LYS A 22 -16.14 -0.59 3.27
C LYS A 22 -14.81 -0.36 2.55
N SER A 23 -14.36 -1.35 1.79
CA SER A 23 -13.14 -1.27 0.99
C SER A 23 -13.38 -0.21 -0.07
N SER A 24 -13.17 1.06 0.30
CA SER A 24 -13.03 2.12 -0.67
C SER A 24 -11.66 1.93 -1.30
N LEU A 25 -11.65 1.20 -2.41
CA LEU A 25 -10.58 1.17 -3.43
C LEU A 25 -10.37 2.56 -4.09
N ALA A 26 -10.75 3.64 -3.40
CA ALA A 26 -10.69 5.00 -3.90
C ALA A 26 -9.60 5.73 -3.11
N ALA A 27 -8.70 6.38 -3.86
CA ALA A 27 -7.74 7.34 -3.31
C ALA A 27 -8.43 8.29 -2.31
N PRO A 28 -7.73 8.72 -1.25
CA PRO A 28 -8.31 9.60 -0.25
C PRO A 28 -8.77 10.93 -0.88
N LEU A 29 -9.81 11.54 -0.31
CA LEU A 29 -10.33 12.81 -0.84
C LEU A 29 -9.28 13.91 -0.75
N GLY A 30 -9.05 14.63 -1.86
CA GLY A 30 -8.02 15.66 -1.93
C GLY A 30 -6.58 15.14 -2.10
N SER A 31 -6.40 13.82 -2.20
CA SER A 31 -5.10 13.24 -2.50
C SER A 31 -4.75 13.35 -3.99
N ASP A 32 -3.47 13.62 -4.24
CA ASP A 32 -2.87 13.39 -5.55
C ASP A 32 -2.99 11.90 -5.90
N ARG A 33 -3.74 11.61 -6.96
CA ARG A 33 -4.04 10.25 -7.41
C ARG A 33 -2.89 9.64 -8.20
N GLY A 34 -1.86 10.43 -8.52
CA GLY A 34 -0.75 10.03 -9.37
C GLY A 34 -1.15 9.87 -10.84
N TYR A 35 -0.28 9.19 -11.57
CA TYR A 35 -0.51 8.84 -12.98
C TYR A 35 -1.65 7.83 -13.13
N VAL A 36 -2.64 8.15 -13.98
CA VAL A 36 -3.88 7.35 -14.14
C VAL A 36 -3.64 6.01 -14.83
N GLU A 37 -2.58 5.92 -15.63
CA GLU A 37 -2.14 4.73 -16.35
C GLU A 37 -1.24 3.82 -15.53
N LEU A 38 -0.83 4.25 -14.33
CA LEU A 38 -0.01 3.46 -13.42
C LEU A 38 -0.85 2.98 -12.22
N PRO A 39 -0.53 1.79 -11.68
CA PRO A 39 -1.20 1.29 -10.49
C PRO A 39 -0.96 2.19 -9.27
N ASN A 40 -1.91 2.15 -8.36
CA ASN A 40 -1.79 2.65 -6.99
C ASN A 40 -2.19 1.54 -6.02
N TRP A 41 -1.77 1.67 -4.77
CA TRP A 41 -1.93 0.63 -3.76
C TRP A 41 -2.31 1.22 -2.40
N MET A 42 -2.96 0.38 -1.60
CA MET A 42 -3.17 0.56 -0.18
C MET A 42 -2.31 -0.48 0.55
N ALA A 43 -1.18 -0.06 1.12
CA ALA A 43 -0.19 -0.95 1.73
C ALA A 43 0.47 -0.26 2.94
N ASP A 44 0.74 -1.01 4.02
CA ASP A 44 1.43 -0.48 5.19
C ASP A 44 2.94 -0.46 4.92
N VAL A 45 3.51 0.71 4.63
CA VAL A 45 4.94 0.86 4.31
C VAL A 45 5.76 1.31 5.51
N ASN A 46 5.11 1.66 6.62
CA ASN A 46 5.76 2.20 7.80
C ASN A 46 5.69 1.28 9.04
N ALA A 47 5.01 0.14 8.92
CA ALA A 47 4.76 -0.88 9.95
C ALA A 47 3.93 -0.37 11.15
N ASP A 48 2.94 0.50 10.89
CA ASP A 48 2.08 1.06 11.93
C ASP A 48 0.67 0.41 11.99
N GLY A 49 0.45 -0.61 11.17
CA GLY A 49 -0.79 -1.38 11.05
C GLY A 49 -1.89 -0.68 10.26
N LYS A 50 -1.61 0.45 9.60
CA LYS A 50 -2.59 1.18 8.77
C LYS A 50 -2.15 1.15 7.31
N PRO A 51 -3.11 1.04 6.38
CA PRO A 51 -2.76 1.08 4.96
C PRO A 51 -2.41 2.51 4.53
N ASP A 52 -1.28 2.65 3.84
CA ASP A 52 -0.82 3.89 3.24
C ASP A 52 -1.19 3.93 1.74
N PHE A 53 -1.49 5.12 1.22
CA PHE A 53 -1.87 5.28 -0.18
C PHE A 53 -0.64 5.55 -1.05
N CYS A 54 -0.16 4.52 -1.75
CA CYS A 54 1.05 4.54 -2.57
C CYS A 54 0.72 4.71 -4.06
N ARG A 55 1.35 5.68 -4.71
CA ARG A 55 1.14 6.00 -6.12
C ARG A 55 2.36 6.66 -6.75
N PHE A 56 2.49 6.54 -8.07
CA PHE A 56 3.54 7.23 -8.81
C PHE A 56 3.17 8.70 -9.04
N VAL A 57 4.12 9.59 -8.75
CA VAL A 57 3.98 11.05 -8.86
C VAL A 57 5.27 11.66 -9.42
N GLY A 58 5.28 12.98 -9.59
CA GLY A 58 6.43 13.73 -10.10
C GLY A 58 6.28 14.13 -11.56
N ASN A 59 7.36 14.62 -12.15
CA ASN A 59 7.39 15.05 -13.55
C ASN A 59 8.01 13.97 -14.43
N GLU A 60 7.81 14.09 -15.74
CA GLU A 60 8.47 13.23 -16.74
C GLU A 60 10.00 13.20 -16.51
N GLY A 61 10.58 11.99 -16.58
CA GLY A 61 12.00 11.75 -16.29
C GLY A 61 12.37 11.79 -14.80
N LYS A 62 11.47 12.20 -13.90
CA LYS A 62 11.67 12.24 -12.45
C LYS A 62 10.53 11.58 -11.68
N VAL A 63 9.80 10.66 -12.30
CA VAL A 63 8.70 9.93 -11.64
C VAL A 63 9.25 9.13 -10.47
N PHE A 64 8.54 9.14 -9.33
CA PHE A 64 8.86 8.37 -8.14
C PHE A 64 7.62 7.79 -7.50
N LEU A 65 7.78 6.71 -6.72
CA LEU A 65 6.72 6.18 -5.88
C LEU A 65 6.67 7.01 -4.60
N SER A 66 5.48 7.43 -4.22
CA SER A 66 5.24 8.14 -2.98
C SER A 66 4.03 7.55 -2.28
N CYS A 67 4.12 7.37 -0.97
CA CYS A 67 3.03 6.90 -0.12
C CYS A 67 2.58 8.02 0.82
N GLN A 68 1.29 8.33 0.78
CA GLN A 68 0.66 9.18 1.78
C GLN A 68 0.27 8.30 2.97
N LEU A 69 0.87 8.60 4.12
CA LEU A 69 0.72 7.75 5.29
C LEU A 69 -0.70 7.80 5.87
N GLY A 70 -1.24 6.63 6.18
CA GLY A 70 -2.47 6.44 6.91
C GLY A 70 -2.33 6.87 8.36
N THR A 71 -3.44 7.30 8.95
CA THR A 71 -3.55 7.72 10.35
C THR A 71 -4.91 7.26 10.90
N ASN A 72 -5.13 7.38 12.21
CA ASN A 72 -6.42 7.03 12.80
C ASN A 72 -7.57 7.92 12.28
N ASP A 73 -7.26 9.14 11.83
CA ASP A 73 -8.22 10.15 11.38
C ASP A 73 -8.27 10.26 9.85
N GLY A 74 -7.72 9.28 9.13
CA GLY A 74 -7.65 9.28 7.65
C GLY A 74 -6.19 9.25 7.19
N PHE A 75 -5.73 10.32 6.55
CA PHE A 75 -4.37 10.37 5.98
C PHE A 75 -3.61 11.60 6.42
N HIS A 76 -2.29 11.46 6.54
CA HIS A 76 -1.41 12.55 6.87
C HIS A 76 -1.52 13.67 5.81
N PRO A 77 -1.61 14.96 6.21
CA PRO A 77 -1.84 16.05 5.26
C PRO A 77 -0.67 16.25 4.29
N ASN A 78 0.56 15.94 4.71
CA ASN A 78 1.70 15.90 3.81
C ASN A 78 1.74 14.54 3.08
N GLN A 79 1.40 14.58 1.79
CA GLN A 79 1.21 13.41 0.93
C GLN A 79 2.51 12.90 0.28
N TYR A 80 3.64 13.57 0.50
CA TYR A 80 4.90 13.31 -0.21
C TYR A 80 6.05 13.04 0.76
N THR A 81 5.80 12.24 1.80
CA THR A 81 6.75 12.02 2.91
C THR A 81 7.46 10.68 2.86
N PHE A 82 6.82 9.64 2.33
CA PHE A 82 7.41 8.30 2.22
C PHE A 82 7.64 7.96 0.75
N ASN A 83 8.86 8.16 0.26
CA ASN A 83 9.15 8.19 -1.17
C ASN A 83 10.28 7.24 -1.56
N THR A 84 10.31 6.81 -2.81
CA THR A 84 11.55 6.37 -3.48
C THR A 84 12.38 7.58 -3.92
N ILE A 85 13.58 7.33 -4.43
CA ILE A 85 14.32 8.33 -5.19
C ILE A 85 13.54 8.78 -6.44
N ALA A 86 13.78 10.02 -6.87
CA ALA A 86 13.29 10.53 -8.15
C ALA A 86 13.87 9.75 -9.32
N GLY A 87 13.03 9.41 -10.31
CA GLY A 87 13.45 8.60 -11.46
C GLY A 87 13.57 7.12 -11.12
N VAL A 88 12.73 6.62 -10.21
CA VAL A 88 12.72 5.20 -9.84
C VAL A 88 12.46 4.33 -11.08
N ASP A 89 13.19 3.24 -11.19
CA ASP A 89 12.85 2.19 -12.15
C ASP A 89 11.51 1.58 -11.74
N LYS A 90 10.50 1.70 -12.60
CA LYS A 90 9.16 1.17 -12.34
C LYS A 90 9.03 -0.29 -12.77
N GLY A 91 10.07 -0.86 -13.37
CA GLY A 91 9.99 -2.12 -14.10
C GLY A 91 9.31 -1.96 -15.45
N TYR A 92 9.02 -3.10 -16.07
CA TYR A 92 8.37 -3.17 -17.38
C TYR A 92 6.92 -2.63 -17.35
N ASN A 93 6.53 -1.92 -18.41
CA ASN A 93 5.20 -1.32 -18.52
C ASN A 93 4.08 -2.37 -18.66
N ASP A 94 4.39 -3.52 -19.25
CA ASP A 94 3.50 -4.63 -19.56
C ASP A 94 3.58 -5.78 -18.52
N MET A 95 4.35 -5.60 -17.45
CA MET A 95 4.46 -6.56 -16.36
C MET A 95 3.87 -6.03 -15.05
N PRO A 96 3.41 -6.93 -14.15
CA PRO A 96 2.80 -6.51 -12.91
C PRO A 96 3.81 -5.83 -11.98
N ARG A 97 3.24 -4.99 -11.10
CA ARG A 97 3.89 -4.33 -9.97
C ARG A 97 3.01 -4.54 -8.75
N TRP A 98 3.62 -4.72 -7.58
CA TRP A 98 2.87 -4.98 -6.36
C TRP A 98 3.61 -4.48 -5.12
N MET A 99 2.93 -4.56 -3.98
CA MET A 99 3.44 -4.18 -2.66
C MET A 99 3.38 -5.40 -1.74
N GLU A 100 4.50 -5.82 -1.17
CA GLU A 100 4.59 -7.01 -0.30
C GLU A 100 5.82 -6.90 0.62
N ASP A 101 5.69 -7.34 1.88
CA ASP A 101 6.83 -7.45 2.80
C ASP A 101 7.65 -8.70 2.42
N VAL A 102 8.80 -8.49 1.75
CA VAL A 102 9.64 -9.60 1.28
C VAL A 102 10.80 -9.91 2.22
N ASN A 103 11.08 -9.05 3.20
CA ASN A 103 12.22 -9.18 4.10
C ASN A 103 11.81 -9.53 5.55
N GLY A 104 10.52 -9.52 5.86
CA GLY A 104 9.96 -9.85 7.17
C GLY A 104 10.06 -8.73 8.21
N ASP A 105 10.18 -7.47 7.80
CA ASP A 105 10.27 -6.31 8.70
C ASP A 105 8.91 -5.62 8.99
N ALA A 106 7.82 -6.22 8.51
CA ALA A 106 6.45 -5.76 8.58
C ALA A 106 6.14 -4.50 7.77
N ARG A 107 6.99 -4.11 6.81
CA ARG A 107 6.75 -3.02 5.85
C ARG A 107 6.54 -3.60 4.45
N ALA A 108 5.55 -3.10 3.74
CA ALA A 108 5.34 -3.48 2.35
C ALA A 108 6.40 -2.85 1.44
N ASP A 109 7.14 -3.69 0.71
CA ASP A 109 8.17 -3.32 -0.24
C ASP A 109 7.60 -3.14 -1.64
N PHE A 110 8.25 -2.32 -2.49
CA PHE A 110 7.78 -2.08 -3.86
C PHE A 110 8.41 -3.07 -4.84
N CYS A 111 7.62 -4.05 -5.28
CA CYS A 111 8.05 -5.15 -6.14
C CYS A 111 7.67 -4.95 -7.60
N ARG A 112 8.59 -5.33 -8.49
CA ARG A 112 8.42 -5.25 -9.94
C ARG A 112 9.33 -6.22 -10.67
N TRP A 113 9.07 -6.40 -11.97
CA TRP A 113 9.98 -7.11 -12.86
C TRP A 113 11.03 -6.16 -13.44
N VAL A 114 12.29 -6.55 -13.36
CA VAL A 114 13.46 -5.78 -13.83
C VAL A 114 14.45 -6.68 -14.58
N GLY A 115 15.57 -6.11 -15.02
CA GLY A 115 16.63 -6.82 -15.72
C GLY A 115 16.60 -6.59 -17.23
N ASN A 116 17.29 -7.45 -17.98
CA ASN A 116 17.34 -7.42 -19.43
C ASN A 116 17.30 -8.85 -19.96
N GLN A 117 16.69 -9.07 -21.13
CA GLN A 117 16.66 -10.40 -21.74
C GLN A 117 18.08 -10.98 -21.89
N PRO A 118 18.27 -12.29 -21.59
CA PRO A 118 17.27 -13.28 -21.19
C PRO A 118 16.95 -13.30 -19.68
N ASN A 119 17.60 -12.45 -18.88
CA ASN A 119 17.55 -12.47 -17.41
C ASN A 119 16.59 -11.40 -16.87
N ILE A 120 15.30 -11.64 -17.05
CA ILE A 120 14.24 -10.87 -16.38
C ILE A 120 13.93 -11.54 -15.04
N TYR A 121 13.83 -10.76 -13.97
CA TYR A 121 13.59 -11.28 -12.62
C TYR A 121 12.79 -10.29 -11.77
N GLU A 122 12.24 -10.80 -10.68
CA GLU A 122 11.49 -10.05 -9.69
C GLU A 122 12.43 -9.39 -8.69
N SER A 123 12.23 -8.09 -8.46
CA SER A 123 13.03 -7.28 -7.53
C SER A 123 12.16 -6.29 -6.79
N CYS A 124 12.40 -6.17 -5.49
CA CYS A 124 11.66 -5.28 -4.60
C CYS A 124 12.57 -4.21 -3.99
N LEU A 125 12.17 -2.95 -4.10
CA LEU A 125 12.80 -1.86 -3.34
C LEU A 125 12.29 -1.91 -1.90
N LEU A 126 13.22 -2.08 -0.95
CA LEU A 126 12.85 -2.26 0.44
C LEU A 126 12.35 -0.95 1.07
N ALA A 127 11.21 -1.01 1.76
CA ALA A 127 10.67 0.07 2.56
C ALA A 127 11.52 0.25 3.83
N GLY A 128 12.15 1.41 3.97
CA GLY A 128 12.95 1.76 5.14
C GLY A 128 12.16 2.53 6.19
N GLN A 129 12.87 3.06 7.18
CA GLN A 129 12.25 3.81 8.29
C GLN A 129 11.60 5.14 7.87
N ARG A 130 12.07 5.76 6.78
CA ARG A 130 11.64 7.11 6.34
C ARG A 130 11.26 7.20 4.86
N GLY A 131 11.17 6.07 4.17
CA GLY A 131 11.02 6.00 2.73
C GLY A 131 11.63 4.71 2.19
N PHE A 132 11.45 4.47 0.90
CA PHE A 132 12.06 3.33 0.24
C PHE A 132 13.57 3.54 0.13
N THR A 133 14.31 2.49 0.40
CA THR A 133 15.76 2.44 0.25
C THR A 133 16.14 2.25 -1.21
N THR A 134 17.45 2.28 -1.51
CA THR A 134 17.98 1.82 -2.81
C THR A 134 18.39 0.34 -2.79
N SER A 135 18.11 -0.37 -1.68
CA SER A 135 18.38 -1.78 -1.55
C SER A 135 17.31 -2.57 -2.29
N GLU A 136 17.76 -3.51 -3.11
CA GLU A 136 16.90 -4.38 -3.91
C GLU A 136 16.91 -5.79 -3.30
N PHE A 137 15.73 -6.33 -3.03
CA PHE A 137 15.54 -7.72 -2.68
C PHE A 137 15.15 -8.49 -3.93
N ARG A 138 16.01 -9.41 -4.35
CA ARG A 138 15.76 -10.24 -5.53
C ARG A 138 15.03 -11.51 -5.12
N LEU A 139 13.82 -11.69 -5.63
CA LEU A 139 13.05 -12.90 -5.41
C LEU A 139 13.56 -14.02 -6.35
N ASN A 140 13.46 -15.27 -5.87
CA ASN A 140 13.76 -16.49 -6.62
C ASN A 140 15.23 -16.65 -7.08
N GLN A 141 16.19 -16.25 -6.23
CA GLN A 141 17.61 -16.64 -6.33
C GLN A 141 18.09 -17.40 -5.10
#